data_AF-A0A0E0L195-F1
#
_entry.id   AF-A0A0E0L195-F1
#
_cell.length_a   1.000
_cell.length_b   1.000
_cell.length_c   1.000
_cell.angle_alpha   90.00
_cell.angle_beta   90.00
_cell.angle_gamma   90.00
#
_symmetry.space_group_name_H-M   'P 1'
#
loop_
_entity.id
_entity.type
_entity.pdbx_description
1 polymer ?
#
loop_
_entity_poly.entity_id
_entity_poly.type
_entity_poly.pdbx_seq_one_letter_code
_entity_poly.pdbx_strand_id
1 'polypeptide(L)'
;MCRCKVKVVRWISWSVDNLGHRYFKCRNTQIGGLTARVFGAHDGGCDFFAWHDGLTSSFLREVLNDLRGVVHSLRREKAKSVKEIEEVRAKTKEQSKEVDSVRKKLASVLELASALDVKMLFLMIGSVG
;
A
#
# COMPACT_ATOMS: atom_id res chain seq x y z
N MET A 1 -6.92 -31.84 24.03
CA MET A 1 -8.15 -31.99 23.21
C MET A 1 -9.26 -31.17 23.83
N CYS A 2 -10.27 -30.72 23.07
CA CYS A 2 -11.42 -29.98 23.61
C CYS A 2 -12.55 -30.91 24.08
N ARG A 3 -13.65 -30.37 24.62
CA ARG A 3 -14.83 -31.14 25.05
C ARG A 3 -15.49 -31.93 23.91
N CYS A 4 -15.41 -31.44 22.68
CA CYS A 4 -15.87 -32.14 21.48
C CYS A 4 -14.94 -33.27 21.02
N LYS A 5 -13.91 -33.63 21.80
CA LYS A 5 -12.89 -34.65 21.48
C LYS A 5 -12.10 -34.43 20.18
N VAL A 6 -12.25 -33.27 19.54
CA VAL A 6 -11.45 -32.87 18.37
C VAL A 6 -10.15 -32.19 18.79
N LYS A 7 -9.14 -32.28 17.92
CA LYS A 7 -7.87 -31.56 18.06
C LYS A 7 -8.12 -30.05 18.07
N VAL A 8 -7.53 -29.38 19.04
CA VAL A 8 -7.63 -27.91 19.20
C VAL A 8 -6.71 -27.23 18.20
N VAL A 9 -7.14 -26.08 17.69
CA VAL A 9 -6.34 -25.25 16.79
C VAL A 9 -5.62 -24.20 17.61
N ARG A 10 -4.36 -23.94 17.27
CA ARG A 10 -3.57 -22.86 17.86
C ARG A 10 -3.76 -21.59 17.03
N TRP A 11 -4.17 -20.52 17.68
CA TRP A 11 -4.40 -19.20 17.11
C TRP A 11 -3.39 -18.21 17.68
N ILE A 12 -3.20 -17.08 17.01
CA ILE A 12 -2.42 -15.94 17.51
C ILE A 12 -3.41 -14.81 17.79
N SER A 13 -3.36 -14.26 19.00
CA SER A 13 -4.12 -13.09 19.38
C SER A 13 -3.47 -11.83 18.81
N TRP A 14 -4.32 -10.96 18.30
CA TRP A 14 -3.96 -9.64 17.80
C TRP A 14 -4.62 -8.52 18.62
N SER A 15 -5.14 -8.84 19.82
CA SER A 15 -5.64 -7.84 20.76
C SER A 15 -4.49 -7.03 21.34
N VAL A 16 -4.74 -5.77 21.68
CA VAL A 16 -3.75 -4.85 22.29
C VAL A 16 -3.10 -5.46 23.52
N ASP A 17 -3.89 -6.12 24.36
CA ASP A 17 -3.41 -6.67 25.63
C ASP A 17 -2.62 -7.98 25.50
N ASN A 18 -2.78 -8.68 24.37
CA ASN A 18 -2.24 -10.03 24.17
C ASN A 18 -1.69 -10.17 22.75
N LEU A 19 -0.95 -9.17 22.27
CA LEU A 19 -0.37 -9.17 20.93
C LEU A 19 0.62 -10.31 20.77
N GLY A 20 0.43 -11.13 19.73
CA GLY A 20 1.32 -12.25 19.43
C GLY A 20 1.14 -13.46 20.34
N HIS A 21 0.27 -13.39 21.35
CA HIS A 21 0.03 -14.52 22.24
C HIS A 21 -0.74 -15.62 21.54
N ARG A 22 -0.25 -16.84 21.69
CA ARG A 22 -0.91 -18.01 21.16
C ARG A 22 -1.93 -18.53 22.15
N TYR A 23 -3.09 -18.92 21.63
CA TYR A 23 -4.13 -19.58 22.40
C TYR A 23 -4.69 -20.76 21.62
N PHE A 24 -5.25 -21.72 22.34
CA PHE A 24 -6.00 -22.81 21.79
C PHE A 24 -7.49 -22.50 21.82
N LYS A 25 -8.17 -22.80 20.72
CA LYS A 25 -9.64 -22.74 20.66
C LYS A 25 -10.18 -23.99 19.96
N CYS A 26 -11.41 -24.38 20.31
CA CYS A 26 -12.09 -25.44 19.57
C CYS A 26 -12.28 -25.01 18.11
N ARG A 27 -12.03 -25.94 17.18
CA ARG A 27 -12.18 -25.71 15.74
C ARG A 27 -13.63 -25.41 15.35
N ASN A 28 -14.56 -26.12 15.98
CA ASN A 28 -15.97 -26.10 15.58
C ASN A 28 -16.70 -24.86 16.09
N THR A 29 -16.09 -24.01 16.93
CA THR A 29 -16.72 -22.79 17.49
C THR A 29 -17.00 -21.71 16.43
N GLN A 30 -16.46 -21.83 15.21
CA GLN A 30 -16.72 -20.87 14.12
C GLN A 30 -17.97 -21.20 13.29
N ILE A 31 -18.59 -22.38 13.47
CA ILE A 31 -19.70 -22.87 12.63
C ILE A 31 -21.08 -22.59 13.25
N GLY A 32 -21.16 -22.29 14.56
CA GLY A 32 -22.43 -22.04 15.24
C GLY A 32 -22.73 -20.56 15.42
N GLY A 33 -23.51 -19.98 14.50
CA GLY A 33 -24.28 -18.77 14.75
C GLY A 33 -25.40 -18.99 15.78
N LEU A 34 -26.27 -17.98 15.93
CA LEU A 34 -27.34 -17.80 16.95
C LEU A 34 -28.25 -18.99 17.33
N THR A 35 -28.17 -20.15 16.69
CA THR A 35 -29.08 -21.30 16.85
C THR A 35 -28.65 -22.33 17.90
N ALA A 36 -27.45 -22.23 18.46
CA ALA A 36 -26.91 -23.25 19.37
C ALA A 36 -27.66 -23.40 20.72
N ARG A 37 -28.55 -22.47 21.11
CA ARG A 37 -29.07 -22.42 22.50
C ARG A 37 -30.25 -23.35 22.80
N VAL A 38 -30.84 -24.04 21.81
CA VAL A 38 -32.18 -24.66 21.97
C VAL A 38 -32.14 -26.18 22.21
N PHE A 39 -31.11 -26.89 21.77
CA PHE A 39 -30.98 -28.33 22.00
C PHE A 39 -29.57 -28.62 22.50
N GLY A 40 -29.43 -29.35 23.61
CA GLY A 40 -28.17 -29.62 24.32
C GLY A 40 -27.08 -30.38 23.55
N ALA A 41 -27.14 -30.39 22.21
CA ALA A 41 -26.03 -30.63 21.30
C ALA A 41 -25.78 -29.30 20.54
N HIS A 42 -24.76 -28.55 20.93
CA HIS A 42 -24.47 -27.26 20.30
C HIS A 42 -23.86 -27.51 18.90
N ASP A 43 -24.61 -27.26 17.83
CA ASP A 43 -24.15 -27.23 16.42
C ASP A 43 -23.11 -26.12 16.11
N GLY A 44 -22.50 -25.56 17.16
CA GLY A 44 -21.26 -24.82 17.16
C GLY A 44 -20.37 -25.39 18.24
N GLY A 45 -19.13 -25.72 17.90
CA GLY A 45 -18.16 -26.34 18.80
C GLY A 45 -18.05 -25.69 20.18
N CYS A 46 -17.57 -26.45 21.16
CA CYS A 46 -17.47 -25.97 22.53
C CYS A 46 -16.66 -24.66 22.66
N ASP A 47 -16.98 -23.91 23.70
CA ASP A 47 -16.31 -22.72 24.22
C ASP A 47 -14.91 -23.00 24.82
N PHE A 48 -14.27 -24.11 24.45
CA PHE A 48 -12.92 -24.42 24.92
C PHE A 48 -11.95 -23.32 24.49
N PHE A 49 -11.28 -22.75 25.50
CA PHE A 49 -10.26 -21.73 25.37
C PHE A 49 -9.15 -22.00 26.39
N ALA A 50 -7.90 -21.91 25.96
CA ALA A 50 -6.74 -21.95 26.84
C ALA A 50 -5.58 -21.17 26.23
N TRP A 51 -4.91 -20.34 27.02
CA TRP A 51 -3.67 -19.71 26.58
C TRP A 51 -2.57 -20.77 26.41
N HIS A 52 -1.82 -20.70 25.30
CA HIS A 52 -0.64 -21.53 25.07
C HIS A 52 0.60 -20.87 25.65
N ASP A 53 0.74 -19.57 25.41
CA ASP A 53 1.84 -18.78 25.97
C ASP A 53 1.47 -18.33 27.38
N GLY A 54 2.46 -18.24 28.27
CA GLY A 54 2.27 -17.66 29.59
C GLY A 54 1.95 -16.16 29.53
N LEU A 55 1.78 -15.53 30.69
CA LEU A 55 1.71 -14.07 30.77
C LEU A 55 3.02 -13.50 30.20
N THR A 56 2.93 -12.76 29.10
CA THR A 56 4.05 -11.97 28.60
C THR A 56 4.29 -10.82 29.57
N SER A 57 5.57 -10.49 29.79
CA SER A 57 5.92 -9.36 30.64
C SER A 57 5.27 -8.08 30.12
N SER A 58 4.89 -7.18 31.02
CA SER A 58 4.36 -5.85 30.64
C SER A 58 5.27 -5.13 29.66
N PHE A 59 6.58 -5.23 29.87
CA PHE A 59 7.61 -4.69 28.98
C PHE A 59 7.48 -5.17 27.53
N LEU A 60 7.39 -6.49 27.30
CA LEU A 60 7.27 -7.02 25.94
C LEU A 60 5.95 -6.61 25.27
N ARG A 61 4.86 -6.54 26.04
CA ARG A 61 3.57 -6.04 25.54
C ARG A 61 3.66 -4.58 25.09
N GLU A 62 4.30 -3.72 25.87
CA GLU A 62 4.51 -2.31 25.54
C GLU A 62 5.36 -2.16 24.28
N VAL A 63 6.53 -2.81 24.24
CA VAL A 63 7.42 -2.78 23.06
C VAL A 63 6.71 -3.24 21.78
N LEU A 64 5.93 -4.32 21.84
CA LEU A 64 5.19 -4.81 20.68
C LEU A 64 4.09 -3.84 20.22
N ASN A 65 3.42 -3.17 21.16
CA ASN A 65 2.42 -2.15 20.84
C ASN A 65 3.05 -0.90 20.20
N ASP A 66 4.18 -0.43 20.75
CA ASP A 66 4.91 0.72 20.22
C ASP A 66 5.42 0.44 18.80
N LEU A 67 6.05 -0.71 18.59
CA LEU A 67 6.52 -1.14 17.27
C LEU A 67 5.36 -1.26 16.28
N ARG A 68 4.22 -1.82 16.71
CA ARG A 68 3.02 -1.88 15.88
C ARG A 68 2.57 -0.48 15.49
N GLY A 69 2.54 0.46 16.43
CA GLY A 69 2.21 1.86 16.18
C GLY A 69 3.12 2.51 15.13
N VAL A 70 4.44 2.38 15.32
CA VAL A 70 5.47 2.90 14.40
C VAL A 70 5.30 2.29 13.01
N VAL A 71 5.18 0.96 12.89
CA VAL A 71 4.98 0.28 11.60
C VAL A 71 3.71 0.76 10.90
N HIS A 72 2.61 0.95 11.64
CA HIS A 72 1.40 1.51 11.05
C HIS A 72 1.58 2.95 10.58
N SER A 73 2.30 3.80 11.31
CA SER A 73 2.61 5.17 10.86
C SER A 73 3.44 5.17 9.60
N LEU A 74 4.55 4.43 9.60
CA LEU A 74 5.45 4.30 8.45
C LEU A 74 4.72 3.78 7.21
N ARG A 75 3.78 2.83 7.37
CA ARG A 75 2.97 2.35 6.25
C ARG A 75 2.06 3.44 5.66
N ARG A 76 1.47 4.30 6.51
CA ARG A 76 0.65 5.43 6.05
C ARG A 76 1.50 6.48 5.35
N GLU A 77 2.64 6.83 5.93
CA GLU A 77 3.59 7.78 5.33
C GLU A 77 4.10 7.28 3.99
N LYS A 78 4.51 6.01 3.90
CA LYS A 78 4.90 5.38 2.64
C LYS A 78 3.78 5.45 1.60
N ALA A 79 2.54 5.14 1.97
CA ALA A 79 1.40 5.21 1.05
C ALA A 79 1.18 6.64 0.53
N LYS A 80 1.32 7.65 1.40
CA LYS A 80 1.24 9.06 1.03
C LYS A 80 2.36 9.45 0.06
N SER A 81 3.61 9.14 0.39
CA SER A 81 4.75 9.48 -0.47
C SER A 81 4.70 8.78 -1.83
N VAL A 82 4.25 7.51 -1.89
CA VAL A 82 4.05 6.81 -3.15
C VAL A 82 3.06 7.55 -4.04
N LYS A 83 1.94 8.01 -3.47
CA LYS A 83 0.94 8.79 -4.20
C LYS A 83 1.53 10.11 -4.73
N GLU A 84 2.28 10.83 -3.91
CA GLU A 84 2.94 12.09 -4.32
C GLU A 84 3.95 11.86 -5.46
N ILE A 85 4.73 10.77 -5.41
CA ILE A 85 5.67 10.40 -6.47
C ILE A 85 4.93 10.10 -7.78
N GLU A 86 3.82 9.38 -7.73
CA GLU A 86 3.01 9.07 -8.92
C GLU A 86 2.43 10.32 -9.56
N GLU A 87 1.92 11.27 -8.75
CA GLU A 87 1.42 12.56 -9.23
C GLU A 87 2.52 13.40 -9.89
N VAL A 88 3.70 13.49 -9.27
CA VAL A 88 4.86 14.18 -9.85
C VAL A 88 5.29 13.52 -11.15
N ARG A 89 5.37 12.19 -11.19
CA ARG A 89 5.75 11.44 -12.39
C ARG A 89 4.79 11.68 -13.55
N ALA A 90 3.48 11.78 -13.28
CA ALA A 90 2.48 12.10 -14.28
C ALA A 90 2.69 13.52 -14.85
N LYS A 91 2.91 14.51 -13.99
CA LYS A 91 3.19 15.90 -14.39
C LYS A 91 4.47 16.02 -15.21
N THR A 92 5.56 15.38 -14.77
CA THR A 92 6.83 15.36 -15.50
C THR A 92 6.68 14.74 -16.89
N LYS A 93 5.90 13.66 -17.01
CA LYS A 93 5.62 13.03 -18.30
C LYS A 93 4.86 13.98 -19.24
N GLU A 94 3.92 14.75 -18.72
CA GLU A 94 3.18 15.73 -19.53
C GLU A 94 4.07 16.90 -19.97
N GLN A 95 4.84 17.47 -19.03
CA GLN A 95 5.82 18.51 -19.34
C GLN A 95 6.86 18.06 -20.38
N SER A 96 7.29 16.79 -20.32
CA SER A 96 8.21 16.24 -21.33
C SER A 96 7.62 16.29 -22.74
N LYS A 97 6.34 15.95 -22.90
CA LYS A 97 5.67 16.02 -24.22
C LYS A 97 5.55 17.46 -24.71
N GLU A 98 5.25 18.38 -23.81
CA GLU A 98 5.16 19.81 -24.13
C GLU A 98 6.52 20.34 -24.60
N VAL A 99 7.59 20.03 -23.86
CA VAL A 99 8.97 20.39 -24.23
C VAL A 99 9.33 19.80 -25.59
N ASP A 100 8.97 18.55 -25.87
CA ASP A 100 9.23 17.93 -27.17
C ASP A 100 8.45 18.61 -28.31
N SER A 101 7.22 19.06 -28.07
CA SER A 101 6.43 19.83 -29.04
C SER A 101 7.06 21.19 -29.32
N VAL A 102 7.47 21.91 -28.27
CA VAL A 102 8.14 23.21 -28.39
C VAL A 102 9.47 23.07 -29.13
N ARG A 103 10.26 22.03 -28.82
CA ARG A 103 11.52 21.72 -29.52
C ARG A 103 11.31 21.50 -31.02
N LYS A 104 10.25 20.78 -31.42
CA LYS A 104 9.91 20.58 -32.84
C LYS A 104 9.55 21.89 -33.53
N LYS A 105 8.71 22.73 -32.90
CA LYS A 105 8.34 24.04 -33.44
C LYS A 105 9.56 24.94 -33.59
N LEU A 106 10.45 24.96 -32.59
CA LEU A 106 11.69 25.73 -32.63
C LEU A 106 12.59 25.29 -33.79
N ALA A 107 12.74 23.98 -34.01
CA ALA A 107 13.50 23.47 -35.15
C ALA A 107 12.92 23.96 -36.48
N SER A 108 11.59 23.93 -36.65
CA SER A 108 10.95 24.46 -37.87
C SER A 108 11.17 25.96 -38.07
N VAL A 109 11.16 26.76 -37.00
CA VAL A 109 11.42 28.21 -37.08
C VAL A 109 12.88 28.48 -37.45
N LEU A 110 13.83 27.70 -36.91
CA LEU A 110 15.25 27.83 -37.26
C LEU A 110 15.50 27.53 -38.75
N GLU A 111 14.84 26.51 -39.31
CA GLU A 111 14.90 26.22 -40.75
C GLU A 111 14.31 27.34 -41.62
N LEU A 112 13.22 27.97 -41.17
CA LEU A 112 12.64 29.11 -41.89
C LEU A 112 13.54 30.35 -41.82
N ALA A 113 14.17 30.60 -40.67
CA ALA A 113 15.09 31.71 -40.49
C ALA A 113 16.33 31.55 -41.40
N SER A 114 16.92 30.35 -41.46
CA SER A 114 18.05 30.08 -42.35
C SER A 114 17.68 30.26 -43.82
N ALA A 115 16.49 29.84 -44.23
CA ALA A 115 16.00 30.04 -45.60
C ALA A 115 15.77 31.52 -45.94
N LEU A 116 15.30 32.32 -44.98
CA LEU A 116 15.12 33.77 -45.13
C LEU A 116 16.47 34.49 -45.22
N ASP A 117 17.43 34.14 -44.37
CA ASP A 117 18.79 34.70 -44.40
C ASP A 117 19.44 34.49 -45.78
N VAL A 118 19.34 33.27 -46.32
CA VAL A 118 19.84 32.95 -47.67
C VAL A 118 19.15 33.81 -48.73
N LYS A 119 17.82 33.92 -48.71
CA LYS A 119 17.07 34.76 -49.67
C LYS A 119 17.45 36.23 -49.58
N MET A 120 17.65 36.77 -48.38
CA MET A 120 18.03 38.16 -48.18
C MET A 120 19.43 38.42 -48.76
N LEU A 121 20.35 37.48 -48.59
CA LEU A 121 21.70 37.56 -49.16
C LEU A 121 21.67 37.61 -50.70
N PHE A 122 20.81 36.80 -51.33
CA PHE A 122 20.60 36.85 -52.78
C PHE A 122 20.03 38.19 -53.27
N LEU A 123 19.04 38.76 -52.56
CA LEU A 123 18.46 40.06 -52.92
C LEU A 123 19.47 41.21 -52.79
N MET A 124 20.34 41.17 -51.79
CA MET A 124 21.39 42.18 -51.58
C MET A 124 22.45 42.14 -52.69
N ILE A 125 22.83 40.97 -53.18
CA ILE A 125 23.78 40.84 -54.31
C ILE A 125 23.14 41.27 -55.63
N GLY A 126 21.87 40.93 -55.85
CA GLY A 126 21.14 41.28 -57.09
C GLY A 126 20.76 42.76 -57.23
N SER A 127 20.77 43.54 -56.14
CA SER A 127 20.42 44.97 -56.16
C SER A 127 21.62 45.91 -56.40
N VAL A 128 22.84 45.38 -56.50
CA VAL A 128 24.08 46.14 -56.71
C VAL A 128 24.58 46.04 -58.18
N GLY A 129 23.80 45.41 -59.07
CA GLY A 129 24.11 45.23 -60.50
C GLY A 129 23.38 46.17 -61.43
#